data_AF-A0A2D6QFR2-F1
#
_entry.id   AF-A0A2D6QFR2-F1
#
_cell.length_a   1.000
_cell.length_b   1.000
_cell.length_c   1.000
_cell.angle_alpha   90.00
_cell.angle_beta   90.00
_cell.angle_gamma   90.00
#
_symmetry.space_group_name_H-M   'P 1'
#
loop_
_entity.id
_entity.type
_entity.pdbx_description
1 polymer ?
#
loop_
_entity_poly.entity_id
_entity_poly.type
_entity_poly.pdbx_seq_one_letter_code
_entity_poly.pdbx_strand_id
1 'polypeptide(L)'
;MRLEPLAALALVAACAGSPEPSVVPLTEDDLRPGPWTQLFDGRGLGALVPTSFGGEGEVHVEDGALVLPFGSPLTGVIYSGSFPTHDYELECRAARLSGSDFF
;
A
#
# COMPACT_ATOMS: atom_id res chain seq x y z
N MET A 1 52.68 -48.06 32.46
CA MET A 1 52.50 -46.60 32.40
C MET A 1 51.15 -46.34 31.75
N ARG A 2 50.16 -45.92 32.55
CA ARG A 2 48.76 -45.75 32.13
C ARG A 2 48.61 -44.37 31.47
N LEU A 3 47.98 -44.34 30.29
CA LEU A 3 47.73 -43.15 29.48
C LEU A 3 46.29 -42.71 29.77
N GLU A 4 46.11 -41.59 30.45
CA GLU A 4 44.78 -41.01 30.70
C GLU A 4 44.34 -40.19 29.46
N PRO A 5 43.14 -40.38 28.90
CA PRO A 5 42.65 -39.54 27.81
C PRO A 5 42.05 -38.25 28.40
N LEU A 6 42.58 -37.11 27.96
CA LEU A 6 42.05 -35.79 28.25
C LEU A 6 40.71 -35.63 27.50
N ALA A 7 39.60 -35.61 28.23
CA ALA A 7 38.27 -35.38 27.67
C ALA A 7 38.17 -33.95 27.14
N ALA A 8 38.05 -33.80 25.82
CA ALA A 8 37.71 -32.54 25.18
C ALA A 8 36.22 -32.23 25.39
N LEU A 9 35.92 -31.24 26.23
CA LEU A 9 34.56 -30.74 26.41
C LEU A 9 34.20 -29.81 25.24
N ALA A 10 33.51 -30.33 24.25
CA ALA A 10 32.94 -29.56 23.16
C ALA A 10 31.68 -28.81 23.65
N LEU A 11 31.76 -27.48 23.72
CA LEU A 11 30.61 -26.62 24.02
C LEU A 11 29.74 -26.49 22.76
N VAL A 12 28.71 -27.31 22.64
CA VAL A 12 27.71 -27.19 21.58
C VAL A 12 26.76 -26.05 21.96
N ALA A 13 26.93 -24.89 21.32
CA ALA A 13 25.95 -23.81 21.39
C ALA A 13 24.66 -24.29 20.70
N ALA A 14 23.67 -24.67 21.51
CA ALA A 14 22.34 -24.99 21.04
C ALA A 14 21.68 -23.72 20.49
N CYS A 15 21.50 -23.65 19.17
CA CYS A 15 20.56 -22.71 18.56
C CYS A 15 19.15 -23.11 19.04
N ALA A 16 18.71 -22.56 20.17
CA ALA A 16 17.33 -22.66 20.59
C ALA A 16 16.47 -21.99 19.51
N GLY A 17 15.68 -22.80 18.80
CA GLY A 17 14.81 -22.33 17.73
C GLY A 17 13.86 -21.25 18.23
N SER A 18 13.88 -20.09 17.59
CA SER A 18 12.85 -19.09 17.78
C SER A 18 11.48 -19.73 17.54
N PRO A 19 10.46 -19.41 18.35
CA PRO A 19 9.10 -19.90 18.09
C PRO A 19 8.71 -19.50 16.67
N GLU A 20 8.27 -20.47 15.87
CA GLU A 20 7.70 -20.17 14.57
C GLU A 20 6.51 -19.21 14.75
N PRO A 21 6.36 -18.22 13.86
CA PRO A 21 5.19 -17.36 13.89
C PRO A 21 3.93 -18.22 13.77
N SER A 22 3.05 -18.12 14.77
CA SER A 22 1.74 -18.77 14.76
C SER A 22 0.90 -18.14 13.66
N VAL A 23 0.90 -18.75 12.47
CA VAL A 23 0.01 -18.35 11.38
C VAL A 23 -1.39 -18.85 11.71
N VAL A 24 -2.26 -17.94 12.15
CA VAL A 24 -3.70 -18.24 12.25
C VAL A 24 -4.23 -18.32 10.82
N PRO A 25 -4.83 -19.43 10.38
CA PRO A 25 -5.38 -19.54 9.03
C PRO A 25 -6.52 -18.52 8.86
N LEU A 26 -6.47 -17.74 7.78
CA LEU A 26 -7.60 -16.90 7.38
C LEU A 26 -8.79 -17.80 7.04
N THR A 27 -9.97 -17.47 7.57
CA THR A 27 -11.21 -18.13 7.22
C THR A 27 -11.81 -17.51 5.95
N GLU A 28 -12.74 -18.22 5.29
CA GLU A 28 -13.48 -17.64 4.17
C GLU A 28 -14.21 -16.35 4.56
N ASP A 29 -14.61 -16.21 5.83
CA ASP A 29 -15.25 -15.00 6.34
C ASP A 29 -14.28 -13.81 6.37
N ASP A 30 -13.04 -14.04 6.82
CA ASP A 30 -11.98 -13.02 6.84
C ASP A 30 -11.61 -12.53 5.44
N LEU A 31 -11.89 -13.34 4.41
CA LEU A 31 -11.65 -13.02 3.01
C LEU A 31 -12.84 -12.33 2.32
N ARG A 32 -14.00 -12.21 2.97
CA ARG A 32 -15.16 -11.54 2.38
C ARG A 32 -14.90 -10.04 2.31
N PRO A 33 -14.94 -9.42 1.12
CA PRO A 33 -14.78 -7.97 1.01
C PRO A 33 -15.86 -7.26 1.83
N GLY A 34 -15.43 -6.26 2.59
CA GLY A 34 -16.35 -5.34 3.24
C GLY A 34 -17.14 -4.51 2.21
N PRO A 35 -18.09 -3.68 2.68
CA PRO A 35 -18.81 -2.77 1.79
C PRO A 35 -17.86 -1.78 1.12
N TRP A 36 -18.04 -1.54 -0.18
CA TRP A 36 -17.30 -0.52 -0.92
C TRP A 36 -17.58 0.88 -0.37
N THR A 37 -16.51 1.66 -0.18
CA THR A 37 -16.61 3.07 0.20
C THR A 37 -16.29 3.94 -1.01
N GLN A 38 -17.23 4.80 -1.39
CA GLN A 38 -17.04 5.73 -2.51
C GLN A 38 -16.14 6.90 -2.10
N LEU A 39 -14.98 7.03 -2.74
CA LEU A 39 -14.01 8.10 -2.45
C LEU A 39 -14.18 9.35 -3.33
N PHE A 40 -14.86 9.21 -4.47
CA PHE A 40 -15.13 10.28 -5.43
C PHE A 40 -16.54 10.14 -5.99
N ASP A 41 -17.29 11.24 -6.03
CA ASP A 41 -18.71 11.25 -6.43
C ASP A 41 -18.97 11.87 -7.81
N GLY A 42 -17.91 12.32 -8.50
CA GLY A 42 -18.02 12.97 -9.80
C GLY A 42 -18.58 14.39 -9.76
N ARG A 43 -18.78 15.00 -8.59
CA ARG A 43 -19.38 16.34 -8.48
C ARG A 43 -18.39 17.40 -8.04
N GLY A 44 -17.45 17.02 -7.18
CA GLY A 44 -16.41 17.91 -6.68
C GLY A 44 -15.24 17.14 -6.12
N LEU A 45 -14.19 17.85 -5.73
CA LEU A 45 -12.97 17.22 -5.22
C LEU A 45 -13.18 16.50 -3.88
N GLY A 46 -14.14 16.95 -3.06
CA GLY A 46 -14.43 16.32 -1.79
C GLY A 46 -13.18 16.27 -0.89
N ALA A 47 -12.78 15.06 -0.49
CA ALA A 47 -11.57 14.83 0.31
C ALA A 47 -10.28 14.67 -0.52
N LEU A 48 -10.35 14.75 -1.85
CA LEU A 48 -9.20 14.73 -2.74
C LEU A 48 -8.58 16.12 -2.80
N VAL A 49 -7.38 16.26 -2.25
CA VAL A 49 -6.67 17.53 -2.14
C VAL A 49 -5.59 17.59 -3.22
N PRO A 50 -5.56 18.59 -4.11
CA PRO A 50 -4.48 18.77 -5.07
C PRO A 50 -3.13 18.90 -4.36
N THR A 51 -2.13 18.19 -4.84
CA THR A 51 -0.79 18.17 -4.26
C THR A 51 0.08 19.22 -4.92
N SER A 52 0.72 20.07 -4.11
CA SER A 52 1.68 21.05 -4.62
C SER A 52 3.01 20.41 -4.99
N PHE A 53 3.27 20.34 -6.30
CA PHE A 53 4.53 19.88 -6.88
C PHE A 53 5.38 21.04 -7.42
N GLY A 54 4.87 22.28 -7.39
CA GLY A 54 5.57 23.49 -7.86
C GLY A 54 5.38 23.77 -9.36
N GLY A 55 4.60 22.94 -10.04
CA GLY A 55 4.29 23.02 -11.47
C GLY A 55 3.14 22.10 -11.85
N GLU A 56 2.29 21.72 -10.88
CA GLU A 56 1.08 20.94 -11.09
C GLU A 56 0.06 21.70 -11.93
N GLY A 57 -0.72 20.94 -12.71
CA GLY A 57 -1.91 21.45 -13.38
C GLY A 57 -3.07 21.67 -12.40
N GLU A 58 -4.02 22.51 -12.80
CA GLU A 58 -5.23 22.77 -12.00
C GLU A 58 -6.19 21.58 -12.05
N VAL A 59 -6.20 20.80 -10.97
CA VAL A 59 -7.11 19.66 -10.81
C VAL A 59 -8.55 20.14 -10.70
N HIS A 60 -9.44 19.58 -11.51
CA HIS A 60 -10.85 19.93 -11.52
C HIS A 60 -11.72 18.71 -11.84
N VAL A 61 -13.04 18.90 -11.73
CA VAL A 61 -14.03 17.89 -12.10
C VAL A 61 -14.75 18.34 -13.36
N GLU A 62 -14.79 17.48 -14.37
CA GLU A 62 -15.49 17.69 -15.64
C GLU A 62 -16.20 16.39 -16.03
N ASP A 63 -17.47 16.48 -16.42
CA ASP A 63 -18.28 15.33 -16.87
C ASP A 63 -18.26 14.11 -15.93
N GLY A 64 -18.20 14.33 -14.62
CA GLY A 64 -18.17 13.25 -13.63
C GLY A 64 -16.79 12.63 -13.41
N ALA A 65 -15.74 13.14 -14.07
CA ALA A 65 -14.38 12.64 -13.97
C ALA A 65 -13.47 13.65 -13.25
N LEU A 66 -12.49 13.13 -12.50
CA LEU A 66 -11.38 13.92 -11.98
C LEU A 66 -10.37 14.14 -13.11
N VAL A 67 -10.20 15.38 -13.53
CA VAL A 67 -9.25 15.75 -14.58
C VAL A 67 -7.95 16.18 -13.95
N LEU A 68 -6.85 15.52 -14.36
CA LEU A 68 -5.48 15.83 -13.97
C LEU A 68 -4.74 16.38 -15.20
N PRO A 69 -4.61 17.71 -15.35
CA PRO A 69 -3.86 18.28 -16.48
C PRO A 69 -2.37 17.98 -16.41
N PHE A 70 -1.64 18.28 -17.48
CA PHE A 70 -0.18 18.21 -17.49
C PHE A 70 0.42 19.02 -16.32
N GLY A 71 1.41 18.41 -15.67
CA GLY A 71 2.22 19.07 -14.66
C GLY A 71 3.71 18.88 -14.95
N SER A 72 4.54 19.65 -14.25
CA SER A 72 5.99 19.56 -14.29
C SER A 72 6.54 19.61 -12.85
N PRO A 73 6.92 18.48 -12.24
CA PRO A 73 7.08 17.17 -12.88
C PRO A 73 5.79 16.35 -13.05
N LEU A 74 4.74 16.61 -12.24
CA LEU A 74 3.48 15.88 -12.31
C LEU A 74 2.32 16.68 -11.68
N THR A 75 1.11 16.17 -11.87
CA THR A 75 -0.13 16.63 -11.22
C THR A 75 -0.72 15.45 -10.45
N GLY A 76 -1.22 15.68 -9.23
CA GLY A 76 -1.80 14.61 -8.44
C GLY A 76 -2.65 15.14 -7.29
N VAL A 77 -3.32 14.21 -6.61
CA VAL A 77 -4.16 14.48 -5.44
C VAL A 77 -3.82 13.53 -4.30
N ILE A 78 -4.08 13.96 -3.07
CA ILE A 78 -4.04 13.13 -1.85
C ILE A 78 -5.45 13.02 -1.29
N TYR A 79 -5.90 11.81 -1.00
CA TYR A 79 -7.13 11.61 -0.23
C TYR A 79 -6.88 11.91 1.25
N SER A 80 -7.63 12.84 1.81
CA SER A 80 -7.47 13.33 3.20
C SER A 80 -8.42 12.68 4.22
N GLY A 81 -9.31 11.80 3.76
CA GLY A 81 -10.24 11.08 4.63
C GLY A 81 -9.60 9.88 5.34
N SER A 82 -10.36 9.25 6.24
CA SER A 82 -9.97 7.99 6.86
C SER A 82 -9.96 6.87 5.82
N PHE A 83 -8.94 6.02 5.89
CA PHE A 83 -8.75 4.93 4.94
C PHE A 83 -8.27 3.67 5.67
N PRO A 84 -8.70 2.45 5.28
CA PRO A 84 -8.15 1.22 5.84
C PRO A 84 -6.64 1.14 5.59
N THR A 85 -5.87 0.64 6.57
CA THR A 85 -4.41 0.54 6.45
C THR A 85 -3.94 -0.82 5.96
N HIS A 86 -4.79 -1.84 6.03
CA HIS A 86 -4.51 -3.23 5.64
C HIS A 86 -5.75 -3.85 4.98
N ASP A 87 -5.55 -4.93 4.22
CA ASP A 87 -6.60 -5.82 3.70
C ASP A 87 -7.77 -5.10 3.01
N TYR A 88 -7.46 -4.11 2.17
CA TYR A 88 -8.44 -3.39 1.37
C TYR A 88 -8.17 -3.53 -0.12
N GLU A 89 -9.21 -3.25 -0.91
CA GLU A 89 -9.13 -3.12 -2.36
C GLU A 89 -9.47 -1.68 -2.76
N LEU A 90 -8.81 -1.18 -3.80
CA LEU A 90 -9.10 0.12 -4.40
C LEU A 90 -9.40 -0.08 -5.88
N GLU A 91 -10.62 0.26 -6.30
CA GLU A 91 -11.01 0.27 -7.71
C GLU A 91 -10.94 1.71 -8.24
N CYS A 92 -10.32 1.90 -9.41
CA CYS A 92 -10.43 3.14 -10.18
C CYS A 92 -10.60 2.84 -11.67
N ARG A 93 -11.28 3.74 -12.37
CA ARG A 93 -11.36 3.75 -13.84
C ARG A 93 -10.74 5.04 -14.31
N ALA A 94 -9.71 4.91 -15.13
CA ALA A 94 -8.95 6.02 -15.65
C ALA A 94 -8.75 5.88 -17.16
N ALA A 95 -8.56 7.00 -17.84
CA ALA A 95 -8.22 7.05 -19.25
C ALA A 95 -7.21 8.16 -19.49
N ARG A 96 -6.25 7.92 -20.37
CA ARG A 96 -5.36 8.97 -20.87
C ARG A 96 -6.09 9.79 -21.91
N LEU A 97 -6.37 11.05 -21.60
CA LEU A 97 -7.02 11.98 -22.53
C LEU A 97 -6.02 12.66 -23.48
N SER A 98 -4.79 12.89 -23.01
CA SER A 98 -3.71 13.52 -23.78
C SER A 98 -2.33 13.08 -23.24
N GLY A 99 -1.28 13.39 -24.01
CA GLY A 99 0.11 13.13 -23.64
C GLY A 99 0.68 11.86 -24.24
N SER A 100 2.01 11.76 -24.21
CA SER A 100 2.77 10.62 -24.73
C SER A 100 3.41 9.77 -23.62
N ASP A 101 3.48 10.29 -22.40
CA ASP A 101 4.13 9.64 -21.25
C ASP A 101 3.16 8.69 -20.49
N PHE A 102 3.67 8.07 -19.43
CA PHE A 102 2.92 7.26 -18.47
C PHE A 102 2.08 8.16 -17.55
N PHE A 103 0.92 7.64 -17.13
CA PHE A 103 0.03 8.27 -16.14
C PHE A 103 -0.23 7.29 -15.00
#